data_AF-A0A6V8NVG4-F1
#
_entry.id   AF-A0A6V8NVG4-F1
#
_cell.length_a   1.000
_cell.length_b   1.000
_cell.length_c   1.000
_cell.angle_alpha   90.00
_cell.angle_beta   90.00
_cell.angle_gamma   90.00
#
_symmetry.space_group_name_H-M   'P 1'
#
loop_
_entity.id
_entity.type
_entity.pdbx_description
1 polymer ?
#
loop_
_entity_poly.entity_id
_entity_poly.type
_entity_poly.pdbx_seq_one_letter_code
_entity_poly.pdbx_strand_id
1 'polypeptide(L)'
;MSKREDLNKLIKQYELGVRYLEEATFEEVASLLVYRDSIAELLSNIGNQEDRERIANMDKELRRKRNLVAEDIRFLRKSGKPGSSWWWYLDKITEEERATA
;
A
#
# COMPACT_ATOMS: atom_id res chain seq x y z
N MET A 1 3.84 -9.60 21.62
CA MET A 1 4.69 -9.06 20.54
C MET A 1 4.84 -7.57 20.78
N SER A 2 6.05 -7.04 20.60
CA SER A 2 6.31 -5.60 20.69
C SER A 2 5.77 -4.90 19.44
N LYS A 3 5.26 -3.67 19.57
CA LYS A 3 4.84 -2.84 18.41
C LYS A 3 5.94 -2.73 17.34
N ARG A 4 7.22 -2.81 17.74
CA ARG A 4 8.37 -2.82 16.82
C ARG A 4 8.46 -4.11 15.99
N GLU A 5 8.19 -5.26 16.59
CA GLU A 5 8.17 -6.54 15.89
C GLU A 5 6.99 -6.58 14.90
N ASP A 6 5.85 -6.03 15.30
CA ASP A 6 4.67 -5.91 14.44
C ASP A 6 4.95 -5.00 13.24
N LEU A 7 5.60 -3.84 13.44
CA LEU A 7 6.03 -2.96 12.35
C LEU A 7 6.99 -3.68 11.38
N ASN A 8 8.01 -4.37 11.89
CA ASN A 8 8.98 -5.10 11.05
C ASN A 8 8.28 -6.20 10.23
N LYS A 9 7.33 -6.91 10.84
CA LYS A 9 6.55 -7.94 10.16
C LYS A 9 5.71 -7.33 9.04
N LEU A 10 5.01 -6.24 9.32
CA LEU A 10 4.19 -5.55 8.33
C LEU A 10 5.03 -5.00 7.17
N ILE A 11 6.19 -4.38 7.45
CA ILE A 11 7.14 -3.91 6.43
C ILE A 11 7.56 -5.06 5.52
N LYS A 12 7.88 -6.22 6.07
CA LYS A 12 8.27 -7.41 5.28
C LYS A 12 7.12 -7.93 4.41
N GLN A 13 5.90 -7.96 4.94
CA GLN A 13 4.73 -8.37 4.15
C GLN A 13 4.43 -7.39 3.01
N TYR A 14 4.56 -6.09 3.29
CA TYR A 14 4.43 -5.05 2.27
C TYR A 14 5.51 -5.20 1.19
N GLU A 15 6.76 -5.47 1.56
CA GLU A 15 7.87 -5.69 0.62
C GLU A 15 7.62 -6.88 -0.31
N LEU A 16 7.16 -8.00 0.24
CA LEU A 16 6.84 -9.18 -0.55
C LEU A 16 5.67 -8.92 -1.51
N GLY A 17 4.59 -8.32 -1.04
CA GLY A 17 3.44 -8.07 -1.90
C GLY A 17 3.72 -7.03 -3.00
N VAL A 18 4.56 -6.02 -2.76
CA VAL A 18 5.01 -5.10 -3.83
C VAL A 18 5.91 -5.81 -4.85
N ARG A 19 6.78 -6.72 -4.39
CA ARG A 19 7.70 -7.49 -5.25
C ARG A 19 6.93 -8.43 -6.19
N TYR A 20 5.97 -9.17 -5.66
CA TYR A 20 5.21 -10.21 -6.37
C TYR A 20 3.84 -9.73 -6.88
N LEU A 21 3.69 -8.42 -7.07
CA LEU A 21 2.40 -7.82 -7.44
C LEU A 21 1.83 -8.33 -8.78
N GLU A 22 2.68 -8.78 -9.70
CA GLU A 22 2.27 -9.29 -11.03
C GLU A 22 1.52 -10.62 -10.96
N GLU A 23 1.71 -11.38 -9.88
CA GLU A 23 1.08 -12.67 -9.64
C GLU A 23 0.00 -12.58 -8.56
N ALA A 24 -0.25 -11.39 -8.02
CA ALA A 24 -1.10 -11.19 -6.86
C ALA A 24 -2.60 -11.36 -7.20
N THR A 25 -3.34 -12.05 -6.34
CA THR A 25 -4.81 -12.07 -6.41
C THR A 25 -5.40 -10.76 -5.87
N PHE A 26 -6.69 -10.53 -6.16
CA PHE A 26 -7.44 -9.42 -5.59
C PHE A 26 -7.36 -9.36 -4.05
N GLU A 27 -7.46 -10.51 -3.37
CA GLU A 27 -7.37 -10.60 -1.91
C GLU A 27 -5.96 -10.24 -1.39
N GLU A 28 -4.93 -10.61 -2.14
CA GLU A 28 -3.54 -10.29 -1.81
C GLU A 28 -3.27 -8.79 -2.01
N VAL A 29 -3.82 -8.20 -3.08
CA VAL A 29 -3.80 -6.75 -3.30
C VAL A 29 -4.56 -6.02 -2.17
N ALA A 30 -5.74 -6.50 -1.78
CA ALA A 30 -6.49 -5.94 -0.66
C ALA A 30 -5.69 -6.01 0.65
N SER A 31 -5.04 -7.14 0.91
CA SER A 31 -4.19 -7.34 2.09
C SER A 31 -2.98 -6.41 2.08
N LEU A 32 -2.35 -6.21 0.92
CA LEU A 32 -1.28 -5.24 0.73
C LEU A 32 -1.71 -3.82 1.11
N LEU A 33 -2.94 -3.41 0.74
CA LEU A 33 -3.52 -2.11 1.15
C LEU A 33 -3.55 -1.98 2.66
N VAL A 34 -4.10 -3.00 3.33
CA VAL A 34 -4.29 -3.04 4.78
C VAL A 34 -2.94 -3.00 5.51
N TYR A 35 -1.93 -3.70 4.98
CA TYR A 35 -0.59 -3.65 5.56
C TYR A 35 -0.02 -2.24 5.51
N ARG A 36 -0.19 -1.52 4.40
CA ARG A 36 0.36 -0.17 4.29
C ARG A 36 -0.32 0.84 5.21
N ASP A 37 -1.63 0.71 5.43
CA ASP A 37 -2.38 1.52 6.41
C ASP A 37 -1.89 1.25 7.83
N SER A 38 -1.74 -0.02 8.19
CA SER A 38 -1.21 -0.45 9.49
C SER A 38 0.22 0.04 9.71
N ILE A 39 1.06 0.00 8.66
CA ILE A 39 2.41 0.59 8.68
C ILE A 39 2.32 2.09 8.93
N ALA A 40 1.44 2.84 8.27
CA ALA A 40 1.36 4.29 8.44
C ALA A 40 1.06 4.67 9.90
N GLU A 41 0.11 3.95 10.51
CA GLU A 41 -0.24 4.11 11.92
C GLU A 41 0.97 3.87 12.84
N LEU A 42 1.68 2.76 12.64
CA LEU A 42 2.83 2.41 13.48
C LEU A 42 4.05 3.29 13.19
N LEU A 43 4.33 3.61 11.94
CA LEU A 43 5.47 4.41 11.51
C LEU A 43 5.42 5.84 12.08
N SER A 44 4.21 6.40 12.24
CA SER A 44 4.01 7.70 12.89
C SER A 44 4.47 7.71 14.35
N ASN A 45 4.36 6.57 15.03
CA ASN A 45 4.61 6.44 16.46
C ASN A 45 6.02 5.91 16.79
N ILE A 46 6.51 4.95 16.00
CA ILE A 46 7.70 4.15 16.36
C ILE A 46 8.68 3.91 15.19
N GLY A 47 8.44 4.52 14.03
CA GLY A 47 9.26 4.37 12.83
C GLY A 47 10.54 5.20 12.87
N ASN A 48 11.68 4.60 12.52
CA ASN A 48 12.95 5.28 12.36
C ASN A 48 13.16 5.75 10.91
N GLN A 49 14.31 6.38 10.62
CA GLN A 49 14.62 6.89 9.27
C GLN A 49 14.76 5.77 8.24
N GLU A 50 15.41 4.66 8.59
CA GLU A 50 15.60 3.51 7.70
C GLU A 50 14.26 2.88 7.30
N ASP A 51 13.32 2.72 8.24
CA ASP A 51 11.98 2.23 7.95
C ASP A 51 11.27 3.16 6.98
N ARG A 52 11.38 4.48 7.20
CA ARG A 52 10.75 5.49 6.32
C ARG A 52 11.31 5.41 4.91
N GLU A 53 12.61 5.23 4.75
CA GLU A 53 13.26 5.08 3.44
C GLU A 53 12.86 3.78 2.74
N ARG A 54 12.81 2.67 3.47
CA ARG A 54 12.32 1.38 2.93
C ARG A 54 10.88 1.49 2.46
N ILE A 55 10.00 2.05 3.28
CA ILE A 55 8.60 2.29 2.93
C ILE A 55 8.50 3.21 1.72
N ALA A 56 9.26 4.31 1.68
CA ALA A 56 9.25 5.24 0.55
C ALA A 56 9.70 4.58 -0.77
N ASN A 57 10.66 3.65 -0.73
CA ASN A 57 11.10 2.93 -1.92
C ASN A 57 10.03 1.94 -2.43
N MET A 58 9.38 1.21 -1.52
CA MET A 58 8.26 0.33 -1.89
C MET A 58 7.06 1.10 -2.39
N ASP A 59 6.74 2.24 -1.76
CA ASP A 59 5.70 3.16 -2.19
C ASP A 59 5.96 3.72 -3.61
N LYS A 60 7.23 3.90 -4.01
CA LYS A 60 7.60 4.28 -5.39
C LYS A 60 7.43 3.12 -6.37
N GLU A 61 7.82 1.91 -5.99
CA GLU A 61 7.67 0.74 -6.84
C GLU A 61 6.20 0.41 -7.09
N LEU A 62 5.38 0.42 -6.05
CA LEU A 62 3.95 0.24 -6.14
C LEU A 62 3.29 1.28 -7.07
N ARG A 63 3.75 2.55 -7.03
CA ARG A 63 3.31 3.60 -7.97
C ARG A 63 3.69 3.35 -9.42
N ARG A 64 4.81 2.67 -9.68
CA ARG A 64 5.21 2.26 -11.05
C ARG A 64 4.33 1.13 -11.57
N LYS A 65 3.92 0.23 -10.69
CA LYS A 65 3.07 -0.93 -11.00
C LYS A 65 1.58 -0.66 -10.84
N ARG A 66 1.17 0.60 -10.69
CA ARG A 66 -0.21 1.00 -10.34
C ARG A 66 -1.30 0.43 -11.26
N ASN A 67 -0.99 0.21 -12.53
CA ASN A 67 -1.94 -0.31 -13.50
C ASN A 67 -2.37 -1.75 -13.21
N LEU A 68 -1.52 -2.55 -12.56
CA LEU A 68 -1.82 -3.94 -12.20
C LEU A 68 -2.90 -4.03 -11.13
N VAL A 69 -3.03 -2.99 -10.31
CA VAL A 69 -3.94 -2.96 -9.14
C VAL A 69 -5.05 -1.93 -9.26
N ALA A 70 -5.15 -1.24 -10.41
CA ALA A 70 -6.06 -0.12 -10.58
C ALA A 70 -7.54 -0.55 -10.50
N GLU A 71 -7.89 -1.71 -11.06
CA GLU A 71 -9.26 -2.24 -11.01
C GLU A 71 -9.64 -2.69 -9.60
N ASP A 72 -8.75 -3.41 -8.93
CA ASP A 72 -8.94 -3.87 -7.56
C ASP A 72 -9.16 -2.70 -6.60
N ILE A 73 -8.29 -1.69 -6.70
CA ILE A 73 -8.41 -0.46 -5.91
C ILE A 73 -9.74 0.27 -6.21
N ARG A 74 -10.20 0.31 -7.48
CA ARG A 74 -11.49 0.90 -7.86
C ARG A 74 -12.67 0.12 -7.27
N PHE A 75 -12.62 -1.21 -7.28
CA PHE A 75 -13.66 -2.06 -6.72
C PHE A 75 -13.74 -1.93 -5.19
N LEU A 76 -12.60 -1.95 -4.50
CA LEU A 76 -12.51 -1.78 -3.05
C LEU A 76 -13.07 -0.43 -2.61
N ARG A 77 -12.77 0.64 -3.36
CA ARG A 77 -13.35 1.98 -3.15
C ARG A 77 -14.89 1.95 -3.20
N LYS A 78 -15.48 1.35 -4.23
CA LYS A 78 -16.95 1.27 -4.38
C LYS A 78 -17.61 0.45 -3.26
N SER A 79 -16.87 -0.49 -2.70
CA SER A 79 -17.35 -1.40 -1.65
C SER A 79 -17.26 -0.81 -0.24
N GLY A 80 -16.80 0.44 -0.10
CA GLY A 80 -16.75 1.15 1.18
C GLY A 80 -15.76 0.58 2.19
N LYS A 81 -14.80 -0.25 1.73
CA LYS A 81 -13.78 -0.86 2.61
C LYS A 81 -12.38 -0.79 1.99
N PRO A 82 -11.34 -0.44 2.78
CA PRO A 82 -11.35 0.08 4.15
C PRO A 82 -11.33 1.63 4.18
N GLY A 83 -11.41 2.27 5.36
CA GLY A 83 -11.17 3.71 5.57
C GLY A 83 -9.72 4.04 6.01
N SER A 84 -9.25 5.24 5.61
CA SER A 84 -7.97 5.98 5.80
C SER A 84 -6.67 5.19 6.02
N SER A 85 -5.60 5.23 5.20
CA SER A 85 -5.09 6.17 4.19
C SER A 85 -4.34 5.41 3.08
N TRP A 86 -5.09 4.79 2.16
CA TRP A 86 -4.74 3.82 1.09
C TRP A 86 -3.61 4.22 0.12
N TRP A 87 -2.43 4.54 0.66
CA TRP A 87 -1.30 5.26 0.02
C TRP A 87 -1.75 6.48 -0.81
N TRP A 88 -2.82 7.13 -0.33
CA TRP A 88 -3.50 8.28 -0.95
C TRP A 88 -3.83 8.06 -2.44
N TYR A 89 -4.25 6.82 -2.77
CA TYR A 89 -4.73 6.32 -4.08
C TYR A 89 -3.68 6.28 -5.20
N LEU A 90 -2.40 6.03 -4.90
CA LEU A 90 -1.27 6.16 -5.86
C LEU A 90 -1.31 7.54 -6.53
N ASP A 91 -1.67 8.49 -5.67
CA ASP A 91 -2.04 9.89 -5.84
C ASP A 91 -3.26 10.13 -6.75
N LYS A 92 -4.22 9.18 -6.73
CA LYS A 92 -5.55 9.10 -7.39
C LYS A 92 -5.62 8.48 -8.79
N ILE A 93 -4.88 7.43 -9.12
CA ILE A 93 -4.80 6.85 -10.50
C ILE A 93 -4.26 7.79 -11.62
N THR A 94 -3.90 9.07 -11.47
CA THR A 94 -3.34 9.83 -10.34
C THR A 94 -4.04 11.22 -10.22
N GLU A 95 -5.31 11.22 -10.60
CA GLU A 95 -6.47 12.10 -10.35
C GLU A 95 -7.49 11.77 -11.45
N GLU A 96 -7.67 10.45 -11.65
CA GLU A 96 -8.36 9.82 -12.79
C GLU A 96 -7.66 10.15 -14.11
N GLU A 97 -6.31 10.07 -14.11
CA GLU A 97 -5.37 10.87 -14.90
C GLU A 97 -5.59 10.90 -16.41
N ARG A 98 -6.35 11.91 -16.85
CA ARG A 98 -6.96 12.98 -16.03
C ARG A 98 -8.27 13.37 -16.68
N ALA A 99 -9.36 12.88 -16.09
CA ALA A 99 -10.75 12.98 -16.48
C ALA A 99 -11.18 12.29 -17.79
N THR A 100 -10.32 12.19 -18.81
CA THR A 100 -10.61 11.59 -20.13
C THR A 100 -9.45 11.91 -21.07
N ALA A 101 -8.80 10.86 -21.57
CA ALA A 101 -8.35 10.78 -22.95
C ALA A 101 -9.31 9.79 -23.66
#